data_AF-A0A9W8JRT9-F1
#
_entry.id   AF-A0A9W8JRT9-F1
#
_cell.length_a   1.000
_cell.length_b   1.000
_cell.length_c   1.000
_cell.angle_alpha   90.00
_cell.angle_beta   90.00
_cell.angle_gamma   90.00
#
_symmetry.space_group_name_H-M   'P 1'
#
loop_
_entity.id
_entity.type
_entity.pdbx_description
1 polymer ?
#
loop_
_entity_poly.entity_id
_entity_poly.type
_entity_poly.pdbx_seq_one_letter_code
_entity_poly.pdbx_strand_id
1 'polypeptide(L)'
;MEDVIFTVLDSVRRPYVLPGQLLDHALEILAASTRYSAKVFKVHPRLFAFLVAGLRAKGWDTRWMCFSGLLKIYDKDDDDAPYSVDPAEFLKNISQTLPWHLQRALDAYGPSRSDIRLALTVSEEYDSSMRDRVVHGDLYAFGLKQAELILKADLSVAGGILHGSSTWMNTWRSAINKIRAKNKPEDQDAADILDIAYLLYRRRHEEAVALARKSITRNPEQAYFYYALSFSSDHVERLQAEKKGLKCQQSTPFVRYQLLYQAVEHAGAMGYKWLLAASAEVTHSWEKGIACFVSALEDAKTFVEEAPPDHRSMLHILNWLVLLSLLVREDLSPDLMEIKDIVKKVKTAEQFAEFMGVQPDRFDFYLAQKAALKHYAQGVAEFSRVYEDLDRAKSQQASPTVTQAQTEDALAAWLDDVRLEDGSRAFPSHCEVNRGTKVNFDSVTMYRCSWCGNPSALLKKCELSLLATLCLSC
;
A
#
# COMPACT_ATOMS: atom_id res chain seq x y z
N MET A 1 -20.40 -15.83 -24.69
CA MET A 1 -20.18 -15.21 -23.35
C MET A 1 -20.60 -13.75 -23.37
N GLU A 2 -20.22 -12.98 -24.39
CA GLU A 2 -20.64 -11.58 -24.57
C GLU A 2 -22.17 -11.37 -24.52
N ASP A 3 -22.96 -12.15 -25.28
CA ASP A 3 -24.44 -12.04 -25.24
C ASP A 3 -25.04 -12.27 -23.85
N VAL A 4 -24.43 -13.17 -23.07
CA VAL A 4 -24.87 -13.46 -21.70
C VAL A 4 -24.60 -12.27 -20.80
N ILE A 5 -23.41 -11.68 -20.89
CA ILE A 5 -23.02 -10.47 -20.13
C ILE A 5 -24.01 -9.33 -20.41
N PHE A 6 -24.36 -9.10 -21.67
CA PHE A 6 -25.33 -8.05 -22.02
C PHE A 6 -26.74 -8.36 -21.56
N THR A 7 -27.18 -9.61 -21.74
CA THR A 7 -28.50 -10.04 -21.27
C THR A 7 -28.63 -9.85 -19.75
N VAL A 8 -27.57 -10.16 -18.99
CA VAL A 8 -27.53 -9.94 -17.53
C VAL A 8 -27.56 -8.45 -17.20
N LEU A 9 -26.74 -7.62 -17.87
CA LEU A 9 -26.72 -6.17 -17.66
C LEU A 9 -28.07 -5.51 -17.99
N ASP A 10 -28.74 -5.92 -19.05
CA ASP A 10 -30.05 -5.37 -19.42
C ASP A 10 -31.15 -5.89 -18.49
N SER A 11 -30.96 -7.08 -17.91
CA SER A 11 -31.89 -7.63 -16.92
C SER A 11 -31.88 -6.82 -15.63
N VAL A 12 -30.72 -6.42 -15.09
CA VAL A 12 -30.66 -5.68 -13.80
C VAL A 12 -31.42 -4.34 -13.79
N ARG A 13 -31.74 -3.79 -14.97
CA ARG A 13 -32.49 -2.53 -15.11
C ARG A 13 -34.01 -2.70 -15.03
N ARG A 14 -34.51 -3.94 -15.13
CA ARG A 14 -35.95 -4.21 -15.13
C ARG A 14 -36.49 -4.18 -13.69
N PRO A 15 -37.72 -3.70 -13.48
CA PRO A 15 -38.35 -3.80 -12.17
C PRO A 15 -38.71 -5.27 -11.88
N TYR A 16 -38.32 -5.77 -10.72
CA TYR A 16 -38.63 -7.13 -10.26
C TYR A 16 -39.38 -7.13 -8.94
N VAL A 17 -40.17 -8.19 -8.71
CA VAL A 17 -40.88 -8.41 -7.44
C VAL A 17 -39.90 -8.79 -6.32
N LEU A 18 -38.84 -9.54 -6.64
CA LEU A 18 -37.79 -9.97 -5.72
C LEU A 18 -36.41 -9.50 -6.22
N PRO A 19 -36.10 -8.20 -6.15
CA PRO A 19 -34.90 -7.65 -6.76
C PRO A 19 -33.61 -8.19 -6.13
N GLY A 20 -33.59 -8.47 -4.82
CA GLY A 20 -32.38 -8.86 -4.09
C GLY A 20 -31.62 -10.05 -4.71
N GLN A 21 -32.26 -11.23 -4.81
CA GLN A 21 -31.60 -12.44 -5.31
C GLN A 21 -31.15 -12.31 -6.77
N LEU A 22 -31.99 -11.71 -7.62
CA LEU A 22 -31.67 -11.55 -9.04
C LEU A 22 -30.51 -10.58 -9.25
N LEU A 23 -30.50 -9.45 -8.54
CA LEU A 23 -29.44 -8.46 -8.63
C LEU A 23 -28.13 -8.97 -8.03
N ASP A 24 -28.17 -9.73 -6.93
CA ASP A 24 -26.98 -10.37 -6.36
C ASP A 24 -26.35 -11.37 -7.34
N HIS A 25 -27.15 -12.27 -7.93
CA HIS A 25 -26.63 -13.21 -8.92
C HIS A 25 -26.13 -12.52 -10.19
N ALA A 26 -26.83 -11.48 -10.66
CA ALA A 26 -26.38 -10.72 -11.81
C ALA A 26 -25.03 -10.03 -11.54
N LEU A 27 -24.87 -9.44 -10.36
CA LEU A 27 -23.62 -8.84 -9.93
C LEU A 27 -22.50 -9.87 -9.86
N GLU A 28 -22.75 -11.03 -9.23
CA GLU A 28 -21.79 -12.12 -9.12
C GLU A 28 -21.32 -12.59 -10.51
N ILE A 29 -22.25 -12.82 -11.44
CA ILE A 29 -21.94 -13.23 -12.82
C ILE A 29 -21.11 -12.16 -13.52
N LEU A 30 -21.51 -10.89 -13.45
CA LEU A 30 -20.80 -9.80 -14.11
C LEU A 30 -19.39 -9.61 -13.52
N ALA A 31 -19.26 -9.60 -12.19
CA ALA A 31 -17.98 -9.45 -11.50
C ALA A 31 -17.05 -10.66 -11.75
N ALA A 32 -17.55 -11.89 -11.72
CA ALA A 32 -16.76 -13.09 -11.99
C ALA A 32 -16.32 -13.18 -13.46
N SER A 33 -17.12 -12.66 -14.39
CA SER A 33 -16.82 -12.67 -15.83
C SER A 33 -15.71 -11.70 -16.22
N THR A 34 -15.37 -10.71 -15.38
CA THR A 34 -14.38 -9.67 -15.69
C THR A 34 -13.02 -10.20 -16.12
N ARG A 35 -12.51 -11.22 -15.43
CA ARG A 35 -11.23 -11.86 -15.75
C ARG A 35 -11.24 -12.48 -17.14
N TYR A 36 -12.26 -13.30 -17.42
CA TYR A 36 -12.35 -14.07 -18.67
C TYR A 36 -12.85 -13.23 -19.86
N SER A 37 -13.52 -12.10 -19.60
CA SER A 37 -14.11 -11.22 -20.61
C SER A 37 -13.54 -9.81 -20.56
N ALA A 38 -12.32 -9.61 -20.07
CA ALA A 38 -11.70 -8.30 -19.93
C ALA A 38 -11.77 -7.44 -21.21
N LYS A 39 -11.61 -8.05 -22.38
CA LYS A 39 -11.75 -7.38 -23.70
C LYS A 39 -13.15 -6.81 -23.91
N VAL A 40 -14.20 -7.56 -23.56
CA VAL A 40 -15.60 -7.11 -23.66
C VAL A 40 -15.82 -5.90 -22.75
N PHE A 41 -15.39 -5.97 -21.48
CA PHE A 41 -15.50 -4.83 -20.56
C PHE A 41 -14.77 -3.60 -21.11
N LYS A 42 -13.54 -3.74 -21.63
CA LYS A 42 -12.72 -2.66 -22.23
C LYS A 42 -13.39 -1.97 -23.43
N VAL A 43 -14.19 -2.68 -24.21
CA VAL A 43 -14.89 -2.14 -25.39
C VAL A 43 -16.24 -1.51 -25.01
N HIS A 44 -16.85 -1.90 -23.88
CA HIS A 44 -18.23 -1.56 -23.55
C HIS A 44 -18.33 -0.74 -22.24
N PRO A 45 -18.30 0.60 -22.30
CA PRO A 45 -18.31 1.50 -21.14
C PRO A 45 -19.39 1.26 -20.09
N ARG A 46 -20.57 0.78 -20.51
CA ARG A 46 -21.71 0.53 -19.59
C ARG A 46 -21.41 -0.57 -18.58
N LEU A 47 -20.62 -1.59 -18.95
CA LEU A 47 -20.20 -2.64 -18.04
C LEU A 47 -19.27 -2.11 -16.94
N PHE A 48 -18.34 -1.22 -17.29
CA PHE A 48 -17.54 -0.49 -16.31
C PHE A 48 -18.40 0.39 -15.42
N ALA A 49 -19.29 1.19 -16.03
CA ALA A 49 -20.14 2.11 -15.29
C ALA A 49 -21.00 1.36 -14.26
N PHE A 50 -21.47 0.15 -14.59
CA PHE A 50 -22.16 -0.73 -13.64
C PHE A 50 -21.28 -1.08 -12.44
N LEU A 51 -20.09 -1.66 -12.65
CA LEU A 51 -19.18 -2.02 -11.56
C LEU A 51 -18.80 -0.80 -10.71
N VAL A 52 -18.48 0.33 -11.33
CA VAL A 52 -18.07 1.54 -10.62
C VAL A 52 -19.22 2.09 -9.77
N ALA A 53 -20.46 2.05 -10.25
CA ALA A 53 -21.63 2.48 -9.47
C ALA A 53 -21.81 1.63 -8.21
N GLY A 54 -21.52 0.33 -8.28
CA GLY A 54 -21.65 -0.58 -7.15
C GLY A 54 -20.65 -0.35 -6.03
N LEU A 55 -19.57 0.42 -6.27
CA LEU A 55 -18.69 0.89 -5.20
C LEU A 55 -19.42 1.80 -4.19
N ARG A 56 -20.59 2.36 -4.53
CA ARG A 56 -21.42 3.18 -3.63
C ARG A 56 -22.49 2.41 -2.86
N ALA A 57 -22.68 1.12 -3.13
CA ALA A 57 -23.69 0.31 -2.44
C ALA A 57 -23.46 0.33 -0.92
N LYS A 58 -24.49 0.20 -0.09
CA LYS A 58 -24.31 0.18 1.38
C LYS A 58 -23.70 -1.14 1.88
N GLY A 59 -23.91 -2.23 1.13
CA GLY A 59 -23.33 -3.54 1.43
C GLY A 59 -21.86 -3.64 1.02
N TRP A 60 -20.98 -3.97 1.97
CA TRP A 60 -19.55 -4.20 1.71
C TRP A 60 -19.30 -5.35 0.74
N ASP A 61 -20.16 -6.35 0.75
CA ASP A 61 -20.11 -7.46 -0.18
C ASP A 61 -20.32 -7.02 -1.63
N THR A 62 -21.30 -6.16 -1.86
CA THR A 62 -21.56 -5.56 -3.16
C THR A 62 -20.40 -4.67 -3.61
N ARG A 63 -19.90 -3.79 -2.74
CA ARG A 63 -18.75 -2.92 -3.06
C ARG A 63 -17.52 -3.74 -3.43
N TRP A 64 -17.21 -4.73 -2.60
CA TRP A 64 -16.07 -5.61 -2.79
C TRP A 64 -16.16 -6.39 -4.10
N MET A 65 -17.32 -6.99 -4.41
CA MET A 65 -17.49 -7.73 -5.67
C MET A 65 -17.21 -6.84 -6.88
N CYS A 66 -17.76 -5.62 -6.86
CA CYS A 66 -17.52 -4.62 -7.89
C CYS A 66 -16.05 -4.21 -7.99
N PHE A 67 -15.42 -3.94 -6.85
CA PHE A 67 -14.01 -3.58 -6.74
C PHE A 67 -13.09 -4.69 -7.28
N SER A 68 -13.31 -5.94 -6.87
CA SER A 68 -12.54 -7.08 -7.37
C SER A 68 -12.74 -7.24 -8.88
N GLY A 69 -13.97 -7.02 -9.37
CA GLY A 69 -14.26 -7.05 -10.79
C GLY A 69 -13.47 -6.00 -11.56
N LEU A 70 -13.39 -4.76 -11.05
CA LEU A 70 -12.62 -3.69 -11.67
C LEU A 70 -11.12 -4.02 -11.76
N LEU A 71 -10.55 -4.58 -10.70
CA LEU A 71 -9.13 -4.99 -10.70
C LEU A 71 -8.87 -6.12 -11.69
N LYS A 72 -9.74 -7.15 -11.72
CA LYS A 72 -9.62 -8.32 -12.60
C LYS A 72 -9.71 -8.02 -14.10
N ILE A 73 -10.26 -6.87 -14.51
CA ILE A 73 -10.28 -6.46 -15.93
C ILE A 73 -8.87 -6.13 -16.43
N TYR A 74 -8.01 -5.67 -15.52
CA TYR A 74 -6.65 -5.24 -15.85
C TYR A 74 -5.60 -6.23 -15.40
N ASP A 75 -5.90 -7.11 -14.45
CA ASP A 75 -5.06 -8.26 -14.06
C ASP A 75 -4.52 -8.99 -15.29
N LYS A 76 -3.24 -8.78 -15.60
CA LYS A 76 -2.56 -9.50 -16.67
C LYS A 76 -2.18 -10.88 -16.16
N ASP A 77 -2.47 -11.92 -16.94
CA ASP A 77 -2.02 -13.28 -16.63
C ASP A 77 -0.48 -13.44 -16.82
N ASP A 78 0.20 -12.46 -17.41
CA ASP A 78 1.65 -12.48 -17.64
C ASP A 78 2.42 -11.86 -16.46
N ASP A 79 3.40 -12.60 -15.95
CA ASP A 79 4.48 -12.16 -15.04
C ASP A 79 5.38 -11.11 -15.75
N ASP A 80 4.80 -9.99 -16.20
CA ASP A 80 5.57 -8.84 -16.66
C ASP A 80 6.55 -8.49 -15.52
N ALA A 81 7.84 -8.50 -15.86
CA ALA A 81 8.92 -8.35 -14.89
C ALA A 81 8.66 -7.13 -13.98
N PRO A 82 8.95 -7.25 -12.66
CA PRO A 82 8.70 -6.17 -11.71
C PRO A 82 9.33 -4.87 -12.22
N TYR A 83 8.56 -3.80 -12.08
CA TYR A 83 8.90 -2.43 -12.50
C TYR A 83 10.37 -2.10 -12.23
N SER A 84 11.19 -2.16 -13.28
CA SER A 84 12.57 -1.71 -13.22
C SER A 84 12.64 -0.42 -14.01
N VAL A 85 12.84 0.68 -13.30
CA VAL A 85 13.33 1.91 -13.93
C VAL A 85 14.71 1.59 -14.49
N ASP A 86 14.96 1.85 -15.77
CA ASP A 86 16.31 1.76 -16.30
C ASP A 86 17.17 2.84 -15.59
N PRO A 87 18.19 2.45 -14.80
CA PRO A 87 19.01 3.42 -14.09
C PRO A 87 19.67 4.44 -15.02
N ALA A 88 20.02 4.04 -16.26
CA ALA A 88 20.63 4.94 -17.23
C ALA A 88 19.63 5.98 -17.75
N GLU A 89 18.38 5.58 -18.01
CA GLU A 89 17.33 6.50 -18.42
C GLU A 89 16.95 7.47 -17.29
N PHE A 90 16.81 6.94 -16.06
CA PHE A 90 16.57 7.76 -14.87
C PHE A 90 17.62 8.85 -14.72
N LEU A 91 18.90 8.48 -14.77
CA LEU A 91 20.02 9.43 -14.71
C LEU A 91 19.97 10.48 -15.81
N LYS A 92 19.79 10.02 -17.05
CA LYS A 92 19.72 10.89 -18.21
C LYS A 92 18.64 11.94 -17.99
N ASN A 93 17.50 11.55 -17.45
CA ASN A 93 16.39 12.47 -17.26
C ASN A 93 16.61 13.40 -16.06
N ILE A 94 17.07 12.92 -14.91
CA ILE A 94 17.34 13.79 -13.73
C ILE A 94 18.50 14.76 -13.97
N SER A 95 19.39 14.48 -14.93
CA SER A 95 20.43 15.41 -15.38
C SER A 95 19.89 16.59 -16.20
N GLN A 96 18.66 16.49 -16.70
CA GLN A 96 17.98 17.55 -17.44
C GLN A 96 17.30 18.53 -16.48
N THR A 97 17.03 19.74 -16.98
CA THR A 97 16.24 20.71 -16.22
C THR A 97 14.81 20.21 -16.06
N LEU A 98 14.35 20.12 -14.81
CA LEU A 98 12.95 19.81 -14.49
C LEU A 98 12.00 20.81 -15.15
N PRO A 99 10.86 20.36 -15.70
CA PRO A 99 9.79 21.26 -16.11
C PRO A 99 9.40 22.22 -14.97
N TRP A 100 9.22 23.50 -15.30
CA TRP A 100 9.05 24.57 -14.31
C TRP A 100 7.91 24.32 -13.29
N HIS A 101 6.84 23.64 -13.70
CA HIS A 101 5.70 23.33 -12.84
C HIS A 101 6.02 22.20 -11.84
N LEU A 102 6.87 21.25 -12.22
CA LEU A 102 7.38 20.20 -11.33
C LEU A 102 8.41 20.77 -10.35
N GLN A 103 9.31 21.64 -10.83
CA GLN A 103 10.24 22.38 -9.96
C GLN A 103 9.48 23.16 -8.89
N ARG A 104 8.43 23.91 -9.27
CA ARG A 104 7.57 24.64 -8.33
C ARG A 104 6.92 23.72 -7.28
N ALA A 105 6.53 22.50 -7.65
CA ALA A 105 5.97 21.54 -6.72
C ALA A 105 7.01 21.07 -5.68
N LEU A 106 8.27 20.85 -6.11
CA LEU A 106 9.37 20.53 -5.20
C LEU A 106 9.78 21.71 -4.33
N ASP A 107 9.81 22.92 -4.88
CA ASP A 107 10.12 24.13 -4.13
C ASP A 107 9.09 24.37 -3.00
N ALA A 108 7.81 24.12 -3.29
CA ALA A 108 6.74 24.23 -2.30
C ALA A 108 6.83 23.18 -1.18
N TYR A 109 7.34 21.99 -1.48
CA TYR A 109 7.54 20.91 -0.51
C TYR A 109 8.83 21.11 0.33
N GLY A 110 9.88 21.62 -0.29
CA GLY A 110 11.21 21.78 0.27
C GLY A 110 12.25 21.06 -0.61
N PRO A 111 13.06 21.81 -1.40
CA PRO A 111 13.91 21.20 -2.44
C PRO A 111 15.02 20.31 -1.89
N SER A 112 15.41 20.45 -0.62
CA SER A 112 16.38 19.56 0.04
C SER A 112 15.79 18.21 0.45
N ARG A 113 14.47 18.06 0.39
CA ARG A 113 13.72 16.86 0.80
C ARG A 113 13.15 16.07 -0.37
N SER A 114 13.37 16.50 -1.61
CA SER A 114 12.94 15.79 -2.82
C SER A 114 13.70 14.47 -2.98
N ASP A 115 13.02 13.44 -3.46
CA ASP A 115 13.61 12.10 -3.65
C ASP A 115 14.72 12.11 -4.71
N ILE A 116 14.52 12.86 -5.81
CA ILE A 116 15.52 13.02 -6.88
C ILE A 116 16.83 13.63 -6.34
N ARG A 117 16.73 14.70 -5.55
CA ARG A 117 17.93 15.35 -4.99
C ARG A 117 18.61 14.48 -3.93
N LEU A 118 17.84 13.77 -3.11
CA LEU A 118 18.38 12.81 -2.15
C LEU A 118 19.13 11.69 -2.87
N ALA A 119 18.57 11.14 -3.95
CA ALA A 119 19.24 10.13 -4.77
C ALA A 119 20.56 10.65 -5.37
N LEU A 120 20.58 11.87 -5.92
CA LEU A 120 21.81 12.49 -6.43
C LEU A 120 22.86 12.69 -5.33
N THR A 121 22.46 13.23 -4.19
CA THR A 121 23.35 13.47 -3.05
C THR A 121 23.94 12.16 -2.52
N VAL A 122 23.10 11.13 -2.37
CA VAL A 122 23.55 9.80 -1.93
C VAL A 122 24.48 9.15 -2.95
N SER A 123 24.24 9.35 -4.25
CA SER A 123 25.14 8.87 -5.32
C SER A 123 26.51 9.55 -5.26
N GLU A 124 26.56 10.88 -5.07
CA GLU A 124 27.81 11.63 -4.91
C GLU A 124 28.59 11.20 -3.65
N GLU A 125 27.89 11.04 -2.51
CA GLU A 125 28.48 10.55 -1.25
C GLU A 125 28.99 9.10 -1.40
N TYR A 126 28.25 8.26 -2.11
CA TYR A 126 28.64 6.89 -2.41
C TYR A 126 29.95 6.87 -3.21
N ASP A 127 30.01 7.62 -4.31
CA ASP A 127 31.20 7.72 -5.16
C ASP A 127 32.41 8.28 -4.41
N SER A 128 32.19 9.27 -3.54
CA SER A 128 33.24 9.80 -2.68
C SER A 128 33.77 8.71 -1.76
N SER A 129 32.90 7.98 -1.06
CA SER A 129 33.32 6.90 -0.16
C SER A 129 34.07 5.77 -0.88
N MET A 130 33.71 5.50 -2.14
CA MET A 130 34.39 4.54 -2.99
C MET A 130 35.79 5.01 -3.38
N ARG A 131 35.95 6.28 -3.76
CA ARG A 131 37.26 6.88 -4.05
C ARG A 131 38.15 6.89 -2.80
N ASP A 132 37.62 7.29 -1.66
CA ASP A 132 38.35 7.32 -0.39
C ASP A 132 38.84 5.91 0.00
N ARG A 133 38.01 4.89 -0.21
CA ARG A 133 38.40 3.50 -0.02
C ARG A 133 39.54 3.09 -0.96
N VAL A 134 39.54 3.52 -2.23
CA VAL A 134 40.63 3.21 -3.17
C VAL A 134 41.93 3.89 -2.75
N VAL A 135 41.86 5.13 -2.27
CA VAL A 135 43.04 5.91 -1.84
C VAL A 135 43.60 5.40 -0.51
N HIS A 136 42.74 5.13 0.47
CA HIS A 136 43.15 4.86 1.86
C HIS A 136 43.08 3.38 2.25
N GLY A 137 42.35 2.55 1.50
CA GLY A 137 42.15 1.13 1.83
C GLY A 137 41.28 0.87 3.06
N ASP A 138 40.65 1.90 3.64
CA ASP A 138 39.86 1.76 4.88
C ASP A 138 38.46 1.19 4.60
N LEU A 139 38.38 -0.13 4.62
CA LEU A 139 37.14 -0.88 4.48
C LEU A 139 36.17 -0.72 5.66
N TYR A 140 36.65 -0.34 6.85
CA TYR A 140 35.81 -0.15 8.02
C TYR A 140 35.04 1.16 7.91
N ALA A 141 35.73 2.27 7.65
CA ALA A 141 35.11 3.57 7.43
C ALA A 141 34.15 3.54 6.22
N PHE A 142 34.57 2.88 5.13
CA PHE A 142 33.72 2.64 3.98
C PHE A 142 32.43 1.92 4.38
N GLY A 143 32.52 0.79 5.09
CA GLY A 143 31.35 0.01 5.50
C GLY A 143 30.36 0.80 6.36
N LEU A 144 30.85 1.57 7.33
CA LEU A 144 30.00 2.43 8.16
C LEU A 144 29.29 3.50 7.32
N LYS A 145 30.01 4.13 6.39
CA LYS A 145 29.41 5.12 5.49
C LYS A 145 28.35 4.52 4.59
N GLN A 146 28.56 3.30 4.10
CA GLN A 146 27.58 2.59 3.28
C GLN A 146 26.30 2.25 4.06
N ALA A 147 26.43 1.80 5.31
CA ALA A 147 25.29 1.56 6.18
C ALA A 147 24.46 2.84 6.41
N GLU A 148 25.12 4.00 6.60
CA GLU A 148 24.46 5.30 6.68
C GLU A 148 23.68 5.65 5.40
N LEU A 149 24.29 5.44 4.22
CA LEU A 149 23.68 5.76 2.93
C LEU A 149 22.47 4.88 2.60
N ILE A 150 22.49 3.60 2.99
CA ILE A 150 21.34 2.67 2.84
C ILE A 150 20.09 3.21 3.54
N LEU A 151 20.26 3.89 4.67
CA LEU A 151 19.15 4.46 5.41
C LEU A 151 18.63 5.76 4.79
N LYS A 152 19.35 6.41 3.87
CA LYS A 152 18.96 7.69 3.28
C LYS A 152 18.23 7.56 1.95
N ALA A 153 18.58 6.57 1.14
CA ALA A 153 17.98 6.34 -0.17
C ALA A 153 18.19 4.89 -0.62
N ASP A 154 17.45 4.49 -1.66
CA ASP A 154 17.62 3.17 -2.27
C ASP A 154 18.93 3.10 -3.09
N LEU A 155 19.86 2.27 -2.63
CA LEU A 155 21.15 2.06 -3.30
C LEU A 155 21.05 1.32 -4.63
N SER A 156 19.94 0.66 -4.96
CA SER A 156 19.74 0.11 -6.31
C SER A 156 19.72 1.22 -7.36
N VAL A 157 19.16 2.38 -6.99
CA VAL A 157 19.20 3.60 -7.79
C VAL A 157 20.60 4.19 -7.69
N ALA A 158 21.15 4.46 -6.50
CA ALA A 158 22.41 5.19 -6.36
C ALA A 158 23.67 4.43 -6.86
N GLY A 159 23.71 3.10 -6.74
CA GLY A 159 24.90 2.26 -6.99
C GLY A 159 24.92 1.51 -8.32
N GLY A 160 23.75 1.24 -8.92
CA GLY A 160 23.64 0.64 -10.26
C GLY A 160 24.12 1.55 -11.39
N ILE A 161 24.21 2.86 -11.10
CA ILE A 161 24.52 3.97 -12.00
C ILE A 161 25.93 3.90 -12.60
N LEU A 162 26.94 3.42 -11.86
CA LEU A 162 28.35 3.53 -12.30
C LEU A 162 29.12 2.20 -12.32
N HIS A 163 28.64 1.17 -11.62
CA HIS A 163 29.46 -0.01 -11.34
C HIS A 163 28.67 -1.31 -11.53
N GLY A 164 28.37 -1.67 -12.78
CA GLY A 164 27.76 -2.95 -13.15
C GLY A 164 28.63 -4.21 -12.90
N SER A 165 29.69 -4.14 -12.08
CA SER A 165 30.65 -5.23 -11.92
C SER A 165 30.40 -6.05 -10.65
N SER A 166 30.61 -7.37 -10.69
CA SER A 166 30.58 -8.23 -9.50
C SER A 166 31.58 -7.82 -8.40
N THR A 167 32.52 -6.92 -8.71
CA THR A 167 33.59 -6.45 -7.82
C THR A 167 33.10 -5.61 -6.65
N TRP A 168 32.05 -4.80 -6.81
CA TRP A 168 31.56 -3.96 -5.71
C TRP A 168 30.86 -4.77 -4.62
N MET A 169 30.11 -5.79 -4.99
CA MET A 169 29.46 -6.70 -4.05
C MET A 169 30.46 -7.41 -3.13
N ASN A 170 31.61 -7.80 -3.67
CA ASN A 170 32.69 -8.40 -2.87
C ASN A 170 33.29 -7.40 -1.87
N THR A 171 33.23 -6.10 -2.20
CA THR A 171 33.70 -5.03 -1.32
C THR A 171 32.79 -4.87 -0.09
N TRP A 172 31.46 -4.96 -0.26
CA TRP A 172 30.52 -4.92 0.87
C TRP A 172 30.76 -6.05 1.86
N ARG A 173 30.90 -7.30 1.38
CA ARG A 173 31.23 -8.44 2.26
C ARG A 173 32.53 -8.21 3.03
N SER A 174 33.55 -7.68 2.37
CA SER A 174 34.83 -7.36 3.00
C SER A 174 34.68 -6.27 4.06
N ALA A 175 33.87 -5.24 3.80
CA ALA A 175 33.57 -4.17 4.75
C ALA A 175 32.79 -4.69 5.98
N ILE A 176 31.75 -5.50 5.78
CA ILE A 176 30.98 -6.15 6.85
C ILE A 176 31.91 -6.93 7.79
N ASN A 177 32.81 -7.73 7.22
CA ASN A 177 33.79 -8.50 8.00
C ASN A 177 34.72 -7.59 8.81
N LYS A 178 35.12 -6.43 8.25
CA LYS A 178 35.96 -5.47 8.95
C LYS A 178 35.22 -4.77 10.09
N ILE A 179 33.94 -4.43 9.92
CA ILE A 179 33.10 -3.90 10.99
C ILE A 179 32.97 -4.93 12.11
N ARG A 180 32.56 -6.16 11.79
CA ARG A 180 32.40 -7.24 12.78
C ARG A 180 33.71 -7.56 13.52
N ALA A 181 34.85 -7.51 12.83
CA ALA A 181 36.16 -7.76 13.44
C ALA A 181 36.59 -6.70 14.48
N LYS A 182 36.04 -5.48 14.42
CA LYS A 182 36.29 -4.46 15.46
C LYS A 182 35.57 -4.78 16.77
N ASN A 183 34.53 -5.63 16.73
CA ASN A 183 33.75 -6.08 17.88
C ASN A 183 33.22 -4.93 18.77
N LYS A 184 32.84 -3.81 18.14
CA LYS A 184 32.24 -2.68 18.83
C LYS A 184 30.71 -2.86 18.88
N PRO A 185 30.08 -2.81 20.06
CA PRO A 185 28.62 -2.94 20.18
C PRO A 185 27.84 -1.93 19.33
N GLU A 186 28.30 -0.68 19.27
CA GLU A 186 27.66 0.42 18.55
C GLU A 186 27.64 0.24 17.02
N ASP A 187 28.56 -0.57 16.48
CA ASP A 187 28.66 -0.80 15.03
C ASP A 187 27.87 -2.02 14.57
N GLN A 188 27.29 -2.81 15.48
CA GLN A 188 26.62 -4.07 15.13
C GLN A 188 25.41 -3.84 14.22
N ASP A 189 24.64 -2.78 14.48
CA ASP A 189 23.49 -2.45 13.64
C ASP A 189 23.92 -2.02 12.25
N ALA A 190 25.00 -1.23 12.13
CA ALA A 190 25.55 -0.84 10.83
C ALA A 190 26.02 -2.06 10.01
N ALA A 191 26.67 -3.03 10.66
CA ALA A 191 27.06 -4.28 10.01
C ALA A 191 25.84 -5.07 9.52
N ASP A 192 24.79 -5.18 10.34
CA ASP A 192 23.59 -5.94 9.99
C ASP A 192 22.75 -5.23 8.92
N ILE A 193 22.62 -3.90 8.95
CA ILE A 193 21.98 -3.11 7.89
C ILE A 193 22.65 -3.37 6.54
N LEU A 194 23.99 -3.32 6.50
CA LEU A 194 24.76 -3.55 5.28
C LEU A 194 24.65 -5.00 4.77
N ASP A 195 24.63 -5.98 5.68
CA ASP A 195 24.47 -7.40 5.34
C ASP A 195 23.05 -7.70 4.84
N ILE A 196 22.02 -7.12 5.48
CA ILE A 196 20.63 -7.19 5.04
C ILE A 196 20.47 -6.58 3.63
N ALA A 197 20.99 -5.37 3.41
CA ALA A 197 20.92 -4.72 2.11
C ALA A 197 21.61 -5.56 1.02
N TYR A 198 22.76 -6.15 1.36
CA TYR A 198 23.45 -7.10 0.48
C TYR A 198 22.57 -8.31 0.13
N LEU A 199 21.91 -8.93 1.11
CA LEU A 199 21.04 -10.08 0.93
C LEU A 199 19.80 -9.74 0.09
N LEU A 200 19.15 -8.61 0.37
CA LEU A 200 18.00 -8.11 -0.41
C LEU A 200 18.38 -7.85 -1.86
N TYR A 201 19.52 -7.19 -2.10
CA TYR A 201 20.03 -6.97 -3.46
C TYR A 201 20.23 -8.29 -4.22
N ARG A 202 20.72 -9.33 -3.54
CA ARG A 202 20.93 -10.68 -4.09
C ARG A 202 19.64 -11.51 -4.19
N ARG A 203 18.47 -10.94 -3.89
CA ARG A 203 17.18 -11.62 -3.81
C ARG A 203 17.17 -12.80 -2.83
N ARG A 204 17.99 -12.74 -1.78
CA ARG A 204 18.06 -13.74 -0.68
C ARG A 204 17.15 -13.29 0.46
N HIS A 205 15.87 -13.13 0.16
CA HIS A 205 14.88 -12.52 1.05
C HIS A 205 14.78 -13.28 2.39
N GLU A 206 14.70 -14.60 2.36
CA GLU A 206 14.59 -15.43 3.58
C GLU A 206 15.77 -15.24 4.55
N GLU A 207 16.99 -15.09 4.02
CA GLU A 207 18.17 -14.87 4.85
C GLU A 207 18.20 -13.44 5.42
N ALA A 208 17.76 -12.45 4.64
CA ALA A 208 17.63 -11.08 5.11
C ALA A 208 16.60 -10.98 6.24
N VAL A 209 15.45 -11.66 6.08
CA VAL A 209 14.37 -11.78 7.06
C VAL A 209 14.88 -12.46 8.34
N ALA A 210 15.59 -13.58 8.22
CA ALA A 210 16.16 -14.29 9.36
C ALA A 210 17.17 -13.42 10.14
N LEU A 211 18.04 -12.70 9.43
CA LEU A 211 18.98 -11.76 10.04
C LEU A 211 18.24 -10.60 10.72
N ALA A 212 17.23 -10.01 10.06
CA ALA A 212 16.42 -8.94 10.61
C ALA A 212 15.71 -9.34 11.91
N ARG A 213 15.11 -10.54 11.99
CA ARG A 213 14.50 -11.06 13.23
C ARG A 213 15.52 -11.08 14.37
N LYS A 214 16.73 -11.58 14.10
CA LYS A 214 17.81 -11.61 15.09
C LYS A 214 18.27 -10.20 15.49
N SER A 215 18.34 -9.26 14.55
CA SER A 215 18.78 -7.89 14.85
C SER A 215 17.72 -7.11 15.63
N ILE A 216 16.43 -7.38 15.41
CA ILE A 216 15.31 -6.78 16.17
C ILE A 216 15.36 -7.16 17.65
N THR A 217 15.76 -8.38 18.01
CA THR A 217 15.89 -8.76 19.43
C THR A 217 16.98 -7.98 20.15
N ARG A 218 18.00 -7.52 19.42
CA ARG A 218 19.07 -6.65 19.95
C ARG A 218 18.65 -5.18 19.97
N ASN A 219 18.07 -4.68 18.88
CA ASN A 219 17.62 -3.30 18.77
C ASN A 219 16.21 -3.22 18.13
N PRO A 220 15.14 -3.22 18.94
CA PRO A 220 13.77 -3.14 18.45
C PRO A 220 13.35 -1.73 18.00
N GLU A 221 14.20 -0.71 18.17
CA GLU A 221 13.91 0.66 17.71
C GLU A 221 14.48 0.95 16.31
N GLN A 222 15.19 -0.01 15.70
CA GLN A 222 15.77 0.15 14.37
C GLN A 222 14.75 -0.20 13.27
N ALA A 223 14.09 0.83 12.73
CA ALA A 223 13.03 0.70 11.72
C ALA A 223 13.47 -0.08 10.47
N TYR A 224 14.75 -0.01 10.07
CA TYR A 224 15.22 -0.71 8.87
C TYR A 224 15.13 -2.24 8.99
N PHE A 225 15.25 -2.80 10.20
CA PHE A 225 15.09 -4.24 10.38
C PHE A 225 13.64 -4.68 10.14
N TYR A 226 12.67 -3.87 10.51
CA TYR A 226 11.26 -4.13 10.19
C TYR A 226 10.99 -4.01 8.69
N TYR A 227 11.64 -3.08 8.00
CA TYR A 227 11.58 -3.00 6.52
C TYR A 227 12.20 -4.23 5.86
N ALA A 228 13.24 -4.84 6.44
CA ALA A 228 13.75 -6.10 5.91
C ALA A 228 12.82 -7.29 6.21
N LEU A 229 12.15 -7.27 7.36
CA LEU A 229 11.19 -8.29 7.78
C LEU A 229 9.93 -8.29 6.91
N SER A 230 9.55 -7.16 6.31
CA SER A 230 8.40 -7.07 5.39
C SER A 230 8.53 -7.89 4.09
N PHE A 231 9.70 -8.47 3.82
CA PHE A 231 9.92 -9.40 2.69
C PHE A 231 9.55 -10.86 3.03
N SER A 232 8.97 -11.11 4.21
CA SER A 232 8.86 -12.40 4.94
C SER A 232 8.20 -13.64 4.30
N SER A 233 7.68 -13.72 3.08
CA SER A 233 6.75 -14.82 2.67
C SER A 233 5.41 -14.94 3.46
N ASP A 234 5.40 -14.81 4.79
CA ASP A 234 4.17 -14.77 5.60
C ASP A 234 3.53 -13.39 5.57
N HIS A 235 2.40 -13.25 4.87
CA HIS A 235 1.69 -11.99 4.72
C HIS A 235 1.31 -11.32 6.05
N VAL A 236 1.02 -12.12 7.09
CA VAL A 236 0.64 -11.60 8.40
C VAL A 236 1.82 -10.95 9.10
N GLU A 237 2.96 -11.66 9.13
CA GLU A 237 4.19 -11.16 9.72
C GLU A 237 4.70 -9.92 8.99
N ARG A 238 4.58 -9.87 7.66
CA ARG A 238 4.98 -8.71 6.85
C ARG A 238 4.24 -7.45 7.29
N LEU A 239 2.90 -7.50 7.31
CA LEU A 239 2.09 -6.35 7.68
C LEU A 239 2.34 -5.93 9.13
N GLN A 240 2.55 -6.89 10.04
CA GLN A 240 2.90 -6.59 11.42
C GLN A 240 4.26 -5.92 11.55
N ALA A 241 5.26 -6.39 10.81
CA ALA A 241 6.58 -5.80 10.78
C ALA A 241 6.48 -4.34 10.33
N GLU A 242 5.75 -4.05 9.26
CA GLU A 242 5.54 -2.70 8.77
C GLU A 242 4.90 -1.79 9.82
N LYS A 243 3.81 -2.24 10.44
CA LYS A 243 3.10 -1.48 11.48
C LYS A 243 3.96 -1.27 12.72
N LYS A 244 4.83 -2.21 13.08
CA LYS A 244 5.79 -2.05 14.19
C LYS A 244 6.92 -1.09 13.81
N GLY A 245 7.49 -1.22 12.61
CA GLY A 245 8.53 -0.33 12.10
C GLY A 245 8.08 1.13 12.02
N LEU A 246 6.80 1.38 11.68
CA LEU A 246 6.21 2.71 11.68
C LEU A 246 6.02 3.33 13.07
N LYS A 247 6.18 2.54 14.14
CA LYS A 247 6.13 3.00 15.54
C LYS A 247 7.51 3.28 16.12
N CYS A 248 8.60 2.83 15.49
CA CYS A 248 9.97 3.10 15.95
C CYS A 248 10.25 4.61 16.02
N GLN A 249 10.90 5.06 17.10
CA GLN A 249 11.14 6.49 17.31
C GLN A 249 12.18 7.07 16.34
N GLN A 250 13.13 6.22 15.91
CA GLN A 250 14.24 6.59 15.06
C GLN A 250 14.08 5.94 13.69
N SER A 251 13.36 6.62 12.79
CA SER A 251 13.25 6.22 11.40
C SER A 251 13.68 7.36 10.50
N THR A 252 14.51 7.06 9.50
CA THR A 252 14.80 8.03 8.44
C THR A 252 13.56 8.20 7.56
N PRO A 253 13.40 9.36 6.90
CA PRO A 253 12.29 9.56 5.96
C PRO A 253 12.19 8.45 4.91
N PHE A 254 13.34 8.03 4.35
CA PHE A 254 13.38 6.94 3.37
C PHE A 254 12.78 5.64 3.91
N VAL A 255 13.24 5.16 5.07
CA VAL A 255 12.75 3.91 5.66
C VAL A 255 11.26 4.02 6.01
N ARG A 256 10.84 5.16 6.57
CA ARG A 256 9.43 5.43 6.85
C ARG A 256 8.55 5.37 5.60
N TYR A 257 8.98 5.98 4.50
CA TYR A 257 8.22 5.94 3.24
C TYR A 257 8.17 4.53 2.65
N GLN A 258 9.25 3.74 2.73
CA GLN A 258 9.21 2.34 2.28
C GLN A 258 8.23 1.51 3.12
N LEU A 259 8.22 1.68 4.45
CA LEU A 259 7.30 0.99 5.34
C LEU A 259 5.84 1.38 5.08
N LEU A 260 5.54 2.67 4.91
CA LEU A 260 4.20 3.15 4.56
C LEU A 260 3.75 2.59 3.20
N TYR A 261 4.63 2.62 2.19
CA TYR A 261 4.35 2.08 0.87
C TYR A 261 3.97 0.59 0.95
N GLN A 262 4.77 -0.22 1.63
CA GLN A 262 4.51 -1.66 1.77
C GLN A 262 3.27 -1.95 2.62
N ALA A 263 3.02 -1.16 3.68
CA ALA A 263 1.83 -1.29 4.50
C ALA A 263 0.54 -1.11 3.69
N VAL A 264 0.50 -0.12 2.79
CA VAL A 264 -0.64 0.08 1.88
C VAL A 264 -0.83 -1.13 0.97
N GLU A 265 0.25 -1.58 0.31
CA GLU A 265 0.20 -2.68 -0.65
C GLU A 265 -0.22 -4.00 0.01
N HIS A 266 0.43 -4.36 1.12
CA HIS A 266 0.18 -5.61 1.81
C HIS A 266 -1.17 -5.60 2.53
N ALA A 267 -1.58 -4.50 3.17
CA ALA A 267 -2.91 -4.42 3.75
C ALA A 267 -4.00 -4.48 2.66
N GLY A 268 -3.82 -3.81 1.53
CA GLY A 268 -4.74 -3.90 0.38
C GLY A 268 -4.82 -5.33 -0.18
N ALA A 269 -3.70 -6.01 -0.36
CA ALA A 269 -3.66 -7.39 -0.84
C ALA A 269 -4.23 -8.39 0.16
N MET A 270 -4.01 -8.20 1.46
CA MET A 270 -4.61 -9.02 2.52
C MET A 270 -6.12 -8.81 2.61
N GLY A 271 -6.57 -7.56 2.53
CA GLY A 271 -7.98 -7.21 2.41
C GLY A 271 -8.62 -7.95 1.24
N TYR A 272 -7.95 -7.94 0.09
CA TYR A 272 -8.38 -8.65 -1.11
C TYR A 272 -8.54 -10.16 -0.87
N LYS A 273 -7.50 -10.80 -0.29
CA LYS A 273 -7.49 -12.25 -0.04
C LYS A 273 -8.56 -12.68 0.96
N TRP A 274 -8.74 -11.94 2.05
CA TRP A 274 -9.72 -12.29 3.08
C TRP A 274 -11.15 -12.14 2.60
N LEU A 275 -11.48 -11.09 1.85
CA LEU A 275 -12.83 -10.95 1.29
C LEU A 275 -13.13 -12.00 0.22
N LEU A 276 -12.12 -12.46 -0.52
CA LEU A 276 -12.26 -13.60 -1.43
C LEU A 276 -12.50 -14.92 -0.67
N ALA A 277 -11.79 -15.16 0.43
CA ALA A 277 -12.00 -16.36 1.26
C ALA A 277 -13.38 -16.33 1.95
N ALA A 278 -13.84 -15.15 2.36
CA ALA A 278 -15.10 -14.96 3.04
C ALA A 278 -16.34 -15.23 2.16
N SER A 279 -16.20 -15.28 0.84
CA SER A 279 -17.27 -15.76 -0.04
C SER A 279 -17.43 -17.28 -0.04
N ALA A 280 -16.43 -18.03 0.41
CA ALA A 280 -16.44 -19.49 0.46
C ALA A 280 -16.74 -20.05 1.87
N GLU A 281 -16.39 -19.32 2.93
CA GLU A 281 -16.45 -19.80 4.32
C GLU A 281 -17.36 -18.93 5.23
N VAL A 282 -17.96 -19.56 6.24
CA VAL A 282 -18.72 -18.89 7.31
C VAL A 282 -17.76 -18.38 8.39
N THR A 283 -16.82 -17.51 8.04
CA THR A 283 -15.82 -16.98 8.99
C THR A 283 -15.86 -15.46 9.08
N HIS A 284 -15.36 -14.91 10.21
CA HIS A 284 -15.12 -13.47 10.46
C HIS A 284 -14.10 -12.82 9.50
N SER A 285 -13.86 -13.42 8.34
CA SER A 285 -12.92 -12.96 7.33
C SER A 285 -13.35 -11.65 6.67
N TRP A 286 -14.66 -11.34 6.67
CA TRP A 286 -15.18 -10.05 6.19
C TRP A 286 -14.67 -8.86 7.00
N GLU A 287 -14.80 -8.92 8.33
CA GLU A 287 -14.40 -7.83 9.23
C GLU A 287 -12.90 -7.54 9.11
N LYS A 288 -12.09 -8.61 9.06
CA LYS A 288 -10.64 -8.52 8.84
C LYS A 288 -10.31 -7.88 7.49
N GLY A 289 -10.99 -8.32 6.43
CA GLY A 289 -10.80 -7.79 5.08
C GLY A 289 -11.09 -6.29 4.99
N ILE A 290 -12.22 -5.86 5.57
CA ILE A 290 -12.62 -4.46 5.64
C ILE A 290 -11.60 -3.65 6.45
N ALA A 291 -11.20 -4.15 7.62
CA ALA A 291 -10.23 -3.46 8.47
C ALA A 291 -8.88 -3.26 7.76
N CYS A 292 -8.43 -4.23 6.98
CA CYS A 292 -7.25 -4.11 6.13
C CYS A 292 -7.37 -2.98 5.10
N PHE A 293 -8.50 -2.85 4.40
CA PHE A 293 -8.71 -1.75 3.44
C PHE A 293 -8.76 -0.38 4.10
N VAL A 294 -9.40 -0.27 5.27
CA VAL A 294 -9.42 0.98 6.05
C VAL A 294 -8.00 1.33 6.51
N SER A 295 -7.22 0.35 6.98
CA SER A 295 -5.83 0.55 7.36
C SER A 295 -4.97 1.03 6.19
N ALA A 296 -5.10 0.39 5.02
CA ALA A 296 -4.41 0.78 3.79
C ALA A 296 -4.79 2.22 3.37
N LEU A 297 -6.05 2.61 3.54
CA LEU A 297 -6.52 3.97 3.20
C LEU A 297 -5.84 5.03 4.07
N GLU A 298 -5.71 4.80 5.37
CA GLU A 298 -5.07 5.75 6.29
C GLU A 298 -3.55 5.83 6.10
N ASP A 299 -2.89 4.71 5.84
CA ASP A 299 -1.47 4.70 5.51
C ASP A 299 -1.22 5.44 4.19
N ALA A 300 -2.09 5.25 3.18
CA ALA A 300 -1.97 5.92 1.89
C ALA A 300 -2.13 7.44 2.02
N LYS A 301 -3.07 7.91 2.85
CA LYS A 301 -3.20 9.34 3.19
C LYS A 301 -1.92 9.87 3.83
N THR A 302 -1.42 9.16 4.85
CA THR A 302 -0.21 9.54 5.59
C THR A 302 1.00 9.60 4.66
N PHE A 303 1.16 8.62 3.76
CA PHE A 303 2.21 8.63 2.74
C PHE A 303 2.11 9.87 1.83
N VAL A 304 0.93 10.16 1.29
CA VAL A 304 0.70 11.28 0.34
C VAL A 304 0.86 12.66 1.01
N GLU A 305 0.70 12.73 2.32
CA GLU A 305 0.94 13.93 3.13
C GLU A 305 2.43 14.13 3.45
N GLU A 306 3.13 13.05 3.78
CA GLU A 306 4.50 13.14 4.28
C GLU A 306 5.59 13.01 3.20
N ALA A 307 5.38 12.17 2.18
CA ALA A 307 6.37 11.86 1.16
C ALA A 307 6.54 13.00 0.13
N PRO A 308 7.72 13.17 -0.47
CA PRO A 308 7.93 14.19 -1.48
C PRO A 308 7.11 13.88 -2.75
N PRO A 309 6.66 14.90 -3.50
CA PRO A 309 5.79 14.71 -4.66
C PRO A 309 6.48 13.97 -5.82
N ASP A 310 7.82 13.93 -5.85
CA ASP A 310 8.64 13.17 -6.80
C ASP A 310 9.03 11.77 -6.30
N HIS A 311 8.53 11.32 -5.15
CA HIS A 311 8.83 9.97 -4.67
C HIS A 311 8.40 8.94 -5.71
N ARG A 312 9.28 7.99 -6.05
CA ARG A 312 9.03 6.98 -7.12
C ARG A 312 7.71 6.22 -6.99
N SER A 313 7.29 5.95 -5.75
CA SER A 313 6.05 5.24 -5.45
C SER A 313 4.80 6.14 -5.32
N MET A 314 4.91 7.47 -5.45
CA MET A 314 3.82 8.41 -5.23
C MET A 314 2.62 8.13 -6.13
N LEU A 315 2.85 7.86 -7.42
CA LEU A 315 1.79 7.52 -8.37
C LEU A 315 1.05 6.24 -7.96
N HIS A 316 1.79 5.20 -7.56
CA HIS A 316 1.22 3.94 -7.11
C HIS A 316 0.33 4.13 -5.89
N ILE A 317 0.80 4.86 -4.88
CA ILE A 317 0.03 5.12 -3.65
C ILE A 317 -1.17 6.01 -3.90
N LEU A 318 -1.07 7.01 -4.78
CA LEU A 318 -2.22 7.84 -5.17
C LEU A 318 -3.30 7.00 -5.89
N ASN A 319 -2.91 6.00 -6.69
CA ASN A 319 -3.87 5.09 -7.29
C ASN A 319 -4.61 4.27 -6.22
N TRP A 320 -3.88 3.72 -5.24
CA TRP A 320 -4.47 3.09 -4.05
C TRP A 320 -5.41 4.03 -3.32
N LEU A 321 -4.97 5.26 -3.03
CA LEU A 321 -5.77 6.23 -2.30
C LEU A 321 -7.08 6.55 -3.02
N VAL A 322 -7.09 6.71 -4.34
CA VAL A 322 -8.32 6.93 -5.12
C VAL A 322 -9.22 5.70 -5.03
N LEU A 323 -8.70 4.51 -5.35
CA LEU A 323 -9.49 3.28 -5.41
C LEU A 323 -10.04 2.87 -4.04
N LEU A 324 -9.26 3.00 -2.98
CA LEU A 324 -9.70 2.80 -1.59
C LEU A 324 -10.72 3.86 -1.17
N SER A 325 -10.56 5.12 -1.58
CA SER A 325 -11.57 6.15 -1.29
C SER A 325 -12.91 5.79 -1.92
N LEU A 326 -12.93 5.32 -3.17
CA LEU A 326 -14.16 4.87 -3.83
C LEU A 326 -14.78 3.64 -3.15
N LEU A 327 -13.95 2.73 -2.61
CA LEU A 327 -14.40 1.51 -1.94
C LEU A 327 -14.93 1.77 -0.53
N VAL A 328 -14.23 2.59 0.27
CA VAL A 328 -14.53 2.76 1.70
C VAL A 328 -15.59 3.83 1.93
N ARG A 329 -15.61 4.92 1.15
CA ARG A 329 -16.50 6.07 1.39
C ARG A 329 -17.86 5.91 0.72
N GLU A 330 -18.93 6.19 1.45
CA GLU A 330 -20.30 6.15 0.92
C GLU A 330 -20.77 7.53 0.40
N ASP A 331 -20.14 8.60 0.89
CA ASP A 331 -20.56 9.99 0.79
C ASP A 331 -20.02 10.72 -0.46
N LEU A 332 -19.57 9.98 -1.46
CA LEU A 332 -18.96 10.57 -2.65
C LEU A 332 -20.01 11.12 -3.62
N SER A 333 -19.77 12.36 -4.05
CA SER A 333 -20.54 13.04 -5.10
C SER A 333 -20.34 12.37 -6.47
N PRO A 334 -21.33 12.44 -7.39
CA PRO A 334 -21.19 11.89 -8.74
C PRO A 334 -20.00 12.46 -9.53
N ASP A 335 -19.58 13.69 -9.23
CA ASP A 335 -18.45 14.39 -9.84
C ASP A 335 -17.14 14.29 -9.02
N LEU A 336 -17.14 13.50 -7.93
CA LEU A 336 -15.97 13.17 -7.13
C LEU A 336 -15.25 14.40 -6.55
N MET A 337 -16.01 15.43 -6.18
CA MET A 337 -15.47 16.68 -5.65
C MET A 337 -14.64 16.47 -4.38
N GLU A 338 -15.00 15.48 -3.56
CA GLU A 338 -14.33 15.18 -2.29
C GLU A 338 -12.92 14.60 -2.46
N ILE A 339 -12.59 14.06 -3.64
CA ILE A 339 -11.26 13.51 -3.95
C ILE A 339 -10.56 14.27 -5.08
N LYS A 340 -11.08 15.44 -5.48
CA LYS A 340 -10.54 16.25 -6.57
C LYS A 340 -9.08 16.63 -6.38
N ASP A 341 -8.67 16.92 -5.14
CA ASP A 341 -7.28 17.24 -4.82
C ASP A 341 -6.36 16.03 -5.00
N ILE A 342 -6.83 14.83 -4.64
CA ILE A 342 -6.11 13.57 -4.87
C ILE A 342 -5.96 13.34 -6.39
N VAL A 343 -7.02 13.53 -7.17
CA VAL A 343 -6.98 13.40 -8.64
C VAL A 343 -6.01 14.41 -9.28
N LYS A 344 -5.92 15.63 -8.73
CA LYS A 344 -4.92 16.62 -9.16
C LYS A 344 -3.49 16.15 -8.84
N LYS A 345 -3.26 15.61 -7.65
CA LYS A 345 -1.96 15.03 -7.26
C LYS A 345 -1.57 13.85 -8.15
N VAL A 346 -2.52 13.00 -8.57
CA VAL A 346 -2.26 11.91 -9.54
C VAL A 346 -1.61 12.47 -10.80
N LYS A 347 -2.17 13.54 -11.39
CA LYS A 347 -1.61 14.16 -12.61
C LYS A 347 -0.19 14.67 -12.42
N THR A 348 0.10 15.29 -11.27
CA THR A 348 1.47 15.72 -10.96
C THR A 348 2.41 14.53 -10.83
N ALA A 349 1.97 13.46 -10.17
CA ALA A 349 2.77 12.24 -10.00
C ALA A 349 2.98 11.49 -11.33
N GLU A 350 2.01 11.50 -12.25
CA GLU A 350 2.17 11.01 -13.63
C GLU A 350 3.30 11.77 -14.35
N GLN A 351 3.32 13.10 -14.25
CA GLN A 351 4.36 13.92 -14.86
C GLN A 351 5.75 13.68 -14.27
N PHE A 352 5.85 13.47 -12.96
CA PHE A 352 7.11 13.04 -12.33
C PHE A 352 7.53 11.64 -12.80
N ALA A 353 6.59 10.69 -12.86
CA ALA A 353 6.85 9.33 -13.33
C ALA A 353 7.37 9.35 -14.78
N GLU A 354 6.69 10.07 -15.68
CA GLU A 354 7.12 10.25 -17.08
C GLU A 354 8.51 10.90 -17.17
N PHE A 355 8.75 11.95 -16.38
CA PHE A 355 10.08 12.56 -16.29
C PHE A 355 11.14 11.56 -15.84
N MET A 356 10.85 10.68 -14.87
CA MET A 356 11.77 9.64 -14.40
C MET A 356 11.92 8.45 -15.36
N GLY A 357 11.27 8.47 -16.53
CA GLY A 357 11.30 7.36 -17.49
C GLY A 357 10.35 6.20 -17.14
N VAL A 358 9.42 6.41 -16.20
CA VAL A 358 8.40 5.43 -15.84
C VAL A 358 7.18 5.59 -16.74
N GLN A 359 6.67 4.50 -17.30
CA GLN A 359 5.46 4.47 -18.13
C GLN A 359 4.22 4.07 -17.30
N PRO A 360 3.29 4.99 -16.99
CA PRO A 360 2.12 4.70 -16.14
C PRO A 360 1.14 3.66 -16.71
N ASP A 361 1.04 3.55 -18.02
CA ASP A 361 0.08 2.66 -18.69
C ASP A 361 0.36 1.16 -18.49
N ARG A 362 1.50 0.81 -17.90
CA ARG A 362 1.85 -0.57 -17.57
C ARG A 362 1.28 -1.06 -16.24
N PHE A 363 0.79 -0.17 -15.37
CA PHE A 363 0.27 -0.56 -14.07
C PHE A 363 -1.22 -0.93 -14.16
N ASP A 364 -1.57 -2.19 -13.88
CA ASP A 364 -2.97 -2.64 -13.90
C ASP A 364 -3.84 -1.84 -12.93
N PHE A 365 -3.28 -1.50 -11.77
CA PHE A 365 -3.93 -0.69 -10.75
C PHE A 365 -4.18 0.76 -11.21
N TYR A 366 -3.25 1.33 -11.98
CA TYR A 366 -3.44 2.64 -12.61
C TYR A 366 -4.57 2.61 -13.64
N LEU A 367 -4.60 1.57 -14.48
CA LEU A 367 -5.64 1.42 -15.49
C LEU A 367 -7.03 1.23 -14.85
N ALA A 368 -7.12 0.44 -13.78
CA ALA A 368 -8.34 0.27 -13.00
C ALA A 368 -8.80 1.59 -12.39
N GLN A 369 -7.88 2.36 -11.79
CA GLN A 369 -8.16 3.68 -11.23
C GLN A 369 -8.67 4.66 -12.29
N LYS A 370 -8.02 4.72 -13.45
CA LYS A 370 -8.37 5.62 -14.55
C LYS A 370 -9.73 5.28 -15.13
N ALA A 371 -10.03 3.98 -15.28
CA ALA A 371 -11.34 3.50 -15.70
C ALA A 371 -12.41 3.85 -14.67
N ALA A 372 -12.14 3.66 -13.37
CA ALA A 372 -13.06 3.99 -12.30
C ALA A 372 -13.43 5.48 -12.33
N LEU A 373 -12.45 6.38 -12.36
CA LEU A 373 -12.69 7.83 -12.44
C LEU A 373 -13.46 8.22 -13.70
N LYS A 374 -13.09 7.66 -14.85
CA LYS A 374 -13.72 7.97 -16.15
C LYS A 374 -15.20 7.59 -16.18
N HIS A 375 -15.56 6.44 -15.59
CA HIS A 375 -16.90 5.88 -15.69
C HIS A 375 -17.77 6.14 -14.44
N TYR A 376 -17.24 6.79 -13.40
CA TYR A 376 -17.95 7.02 -12.15
C TYR A 376 -19.26 7.80 -12.31
N ALA A 377 -19.20 9.02 -12.87
CA ALA A 377 -20.38 9.87 -13.02
C ALA A 377 -21.48 9.21 -13.88
N GLN A 378 -21.08 8.57 -14.98
CA GLN A 378 -21.99 7.82 -15.83
C GLN A 378 -22.63 6.64 -15.08
N GLY A 379 -21.81 5.89 -14.34
CA GLY A 379 -22.26 4.73 -13.57
C GLY A 379 -23.30 5.12 -12.53
N VAL A 380 -23.02 6.18 -11.78
CA VAL A 380 -23.96 6.74 -10.80
C VAL A 380 -25.27 7.14 -11.49
N ALA A 381 -25.21 7.91 -12.56
CA ALA A 381 -26.41 8.38 -13.27
C ALA A 381 -27.26 7.23 -13.82
N GLU A 382 -26.64 6.16 -14.31
CA GLU A 382 -27.35 5.05 -14.96
C GLU A 382 -27.81 3.97 -13.96
N PHE A 383 -27.00 3.65 -12.94
CA PHE A 383 -27.16 2.44 -12.13
C PHE A 383 -27.40 2.68 -10.63
N SER A 384 -27.38 3.92 -10.12
CA SER A 384 -27.62 4.17 -8.68
C SER A 384 -28.92 3.54 -8.17
N ARG A 385 -30.00 3.65 -8.95
CA ARG A 385 -31.30 3.03 -8.60
C ARG A 385 -31.20 1.51 -8.43
N VAL A 386 -30.41 0.83 -9.26
CA VAL A 386 -30.24 -0.63 -9.19
C VAL A 386 -29.63 -1.02 -7.85
N TYR A 387 -28.60 -0.30 -7.41
CA TYR A 387 -27.95 -0.55 -6.12
C TYR A 387 -28.80 -0.10 -4.92
N GLU A 388 -29.60 0.96 -5.05
CA GLU A 388 -30.59 1.35 -4.03
C GLU A 388 -31.67 0.27 -3.83
N ASP A 389 -32.16 -0.33 -4.91
CA ASP A 389 -33.13 -1.42 -4.86
C ASP A 389 -32.51 -2.69 -4.25
N LEU A 390 -31.25 -2.99 -4.57
CA LEU A 390 -30.48 -4.07 -3.95
C LEU A 390 -30.28 -3.83 -2.44
N ASP A 391 -29.82 -2.64 -2.06
CA ASP A 391 -29.60 -2.25 -0.66
C ASP A 391 -30.90 -2.33 0.16
N ARG A 392 -32.04 -1.93 -0.44
CA ARG A 392 -33.36 -2.04 0.20
C ARG A 392 -33.75 -3.50 0.43
N ALA A 393 -33.52 -4.36 -0.57
CA ALA A 393 -33.81 -5.79 -0.44
C ALA A 393 -32.92 -6.46 0.62
N LYS A 394 -31.63 -6.08 0.69
CA LYS A 394 -30.70 -6.57 1.72
C LYS A 394 -31.03 -6.03 3.12
N SER A 395 -31.43 -4.77 3.25
CA SER A 395 -31.76 -4.17 4.55
C SER A 395 -32.96 -4.83 5.24
N GLN A 396 -33.84 -5.51 4.49
CA GLN A 396 -34.94 -6.29 5.04
C GLN A 396 -34.47 -7.64 5.64
N GLN A 397 -33.26 -8.07 5.29
CA GLN A 397 -32.60 -9.23 5.88
C GLN A 397 -31.73 -8.68 7.02
N ALA A 398 -32.10 -8.98 8.27
CA ALA A 398 -31.41 -8.41 9.44
C ALA A 398 -29.93 -8.81 9.44
N SER A 399 -29.08 -7.85 9.07
CA SER A 399 -27.63 -7.99 9.01
C SER A 399 -27.01 -7.15 10.13
N PRO A 400 -26.10 -7.71 10.94
CA PRO A 400 -25.41 -6.93 11.96
C PRO A 400 -24.64 -5.77 11.33
N THR A 401 -24.71 -4.61 11.97
CA THR A 401 -23.92 -3.44 11.57
C THR A 401 -22.59 -3.49 12.32
N VAL A 402 -21.48 -3.64 11.60
CA VAL A 402 -20.13 -3.56 12.19
C VAL A 402 -19.72 -2.10 12.18
N THR A 403 -19.35 -1.56 13.32
CA THR A 403 -18.86 -0.18 13.42
C THR A 403 -17.38 -0.11 13.05
N GLN A 404 -16.91 1.05 12.57
CA GLN A 404 -15.48 1.22 12.28
C GLN A 404 -14.59 0.97 13.50
N ALA A 405 -15.03 1.40 14.69
CA ALA A 405 -14.31 1.11 15.95
C ALA A 405 -14.11 -0.39 16.16
N GLN A 406 -15.14 -1.21 15.89
CA GLN A 406 -15.01 -2.67 15.95
C GLN A 406 -14.04 -3.22 14.91
N THR A 407 -14.00 -2.67 13.69
CA THR A 407 -13.02 -3.12 12.68
C THR A 407 -11.58 -2.79 13.08
N GLU A 408 -11.36 -1.62 13.68
CA GLU A 408 -10.03 -1.22 14.13
C GLU A 408 -9.59 -2.00 15.38
N ASP A 409 -10.48 -2.20 16.35
CA ASP A 409 -10.23 -3.04 17.52
C ASP A 409 -9.94 -4.48 17.10
N ALA A 410 -10.66 -5.01 16.11
CA ALA A 410 -10.41 -6.34 15.56
C ALA A 410 -9.04 -6.42 14.87
N LEU A 411 -8.65 -5.39 14.11
CA LEU A 411 -7.32 -5.35 13.47
C LEU A 411 -6.21 -5.22 14.51
N ALA A 412 -6.35 -4.33 15.49
CA ALA A 412 -5.37 -4.13 16.55
C ALA A 412 -5.22 -5.40 17.39
N ALA A 413 -6.33 -5.98 17.87
CA ALA A 413 -6.32 -7.24 18.60
C ALA A 413 -5.69 -8.37 17.76
N TRP A 414 -5.97 -8.42 16.46
CA TRP A 414 -5.36 -9.40 15.58
C TRP A 414 -3.87 -9.17 15.35
N LEU A 415 -3.42 -7.92 15.20
CA LEU A 415 -1.99 -7.57 15.09
C LEU A 415 -1.23 -7.87 16.39
N ASP A 416 -1.89 -7.76 17.55
CA ASP A 416 -1.31 -8.00 18.87
C ASP A 416 -1.33 -9.48 19.29
N ASP A 417 -2.33 -10.27 18.86
CA ASP A 417 -2.49 -11.69 19.22
C ASP A 417 -1.48 -12.62 18.53
N VAL A 418 -0.91 -12.18 17.40
CA VAL A 418 0.20 -12.90 16.75
C VAL A 418 1.50 -12.58 17.49
N ARG A 419 1.74 -13.34 18.55
CA ARG A 419 3.07 -13.40 19.15
C ARG A 419 4.03 -13.99 18.12
N LEU A 420 5.14 -13.31 17.87
CA LEU A 420 6.22 -13.76 16.99
C LEU A 420 6.96 -15.01 17.52
N GLU A 421 6.50 -15.61 18.62
CA GLU A 421 7.12 -16.77 19.26
C GLU A 421 6.30 -18.04 19.03
N ASP A 422 6.97 -18.97 18.36
CA ASP A 422 6.68 -20.39 18.13
C ASP A 422 5.43 -20.71 17.30
N GLY A 423 5.69 -21.13 16.05
CA GLY A 423 4.75 -21.44 14.96
C GLY A 423 3.82 -22.63 15.19
N SER A 424 3.10 -22.65 16.31
CA SER A 424 2.15 -23.69 16.66
C SER A 424 0.97 -23.09 17.44
N ARG A 425 0.01 -22.47 16.72
CA ARG A 425 -1.32 -22.19 17.30
C ARG A 425 -2.44 -22.54 16.35
N ALA A 426 -3.34 -23.38 16.86
CA ALA A 426 -4.69 -23.59 16.33
C ALA A 426 -5.63 -22.60 17.02
N PHE A 427 -6.38 -21.83 16.24
CA PHE A 427 -7.38 -20.90 16.77
C PHE A 427 -8.66 -21.67 17.17
N PRO A 428 -9.27 -21.41 18.35
CA PRO A 428 -10.56 -21.98 18.70
C PRO A 428 -11.67 -21.34 17.86
N SER A 429 -12.35 -22.15 17.04
CA SER A 429 -13.47 -21.68 16.20
C SER A 429 -14.80 -21.81 16.94
N HIS A 430 -15.34 -20.69 17.43
CA HIS A 430 -16.77 -20.58 17.70
C HIS A 430 -17.37 -19.67 16.62
N CYS A 431 -18.24 -20.21 15.77
CA CYS A 431 -18.79 -19.51 14.61
C CYS A 431 -20.27 -19.21 14.80
N GLU A 432 -20.65 -17.94 14.69
CA GLU A 432 -22.02 -17.52 14.38
C GLU A 432 -22.09 -17.08 12.90
N VAL A 433 -23.13 -17.54 12.19
CA VAL A 433 -23.31 -17.29 10.75
C VAL A 433 -23.94 -15.91 10.57
N ASN A 434 -23.19 -14.92 10.07
CA ASN A 434 -23.75 -13.62 9.69
C ASN A 434 -23.52 -13.35 8.20
N ARG A 435 -24.61 -13.18 7.44
CA ARG A 435 -24.58 -12.72 6.04
C ARG A 435 -25.03 -11.27 5.98
N GLY A 436 -24.24 -10.45 5.30
CA GLY A 436 -24.43 -9.01 5.17
C GLY A 436 -23.94 -8.28 6.41
N THR A 437 -23.03 -7.33 6.20
CA THR A 437 -22.52 -6.49 7.27
C THR A 437 -22.52 -5.06 6.77
N LYS A 438 -23.33 -4.22 7.38
CA LYS A 438 -23.33 -2.78 7.10
C LYS A 438 -22.26 -2.13 7.97
N VAL A 439 -21.48 -1.19 7.45
CA VAL A 439 -20.56 -0.42 8.28
C VAL A 439 -21.05 1.02 8.41
N ASN A 440 -21.13 1.52 9.65
CA ASN A 440 -21.50 2.91 9.91
C ASN A 440 -20.24 3.78 10.03
N PHE A 441 -20.10 4.74 9.12
CA PHE A 441 -18.97 5.69 9.05
C PHE A 441 -19.28 7.09 9.60
N ASP A 442 -20.52 7.37 10.01
CA ASP A 442 -20.96 8.74 10.42
C ASP A 442 -20.41 9.18 11.80
N SER A 443 -19.60 8.37 12.48
CA SER A 443 -19.02 8.67 13.81
C SER A 443 -17.51 8.99 13.79
N VAL A 444 -16.92 9.25 12.63
CA VAL A 444 -15.49 8.96 12.41
C VAL A 444 -14.61 10.21 12.31
N THR A 445 -13.82 10.44 13.36
CA THR A 445 -12.49 11.02 13.26
C THR A 445 -11.59 10.15 14.12
N MET A 446 -10.69 9.38 13.50
CA MET A 446 -9.71 8.60 14.26
C MET A 446 -8.83 9.57 15.05
N TYR A 447 -8.71 9.38 16.36
CA TYR A 447 -7.70 10.10 17.13
C TYR A 447 -6.34 9.62 16.63
N ARG A 448 -5.57 10.56 16.08
CA ARG A 448 -4.18 10.32 15.72
C ARG A 448 -3.33 10.57 16.96
N CYS A 449 -2.36 9.69 17.18
CA CYS A 449 -1.34 9.97 18.19
C CYS A 449 -0.68 11.31 17.82
N SER A 450 -0.72 12.28 18.71
CA SER A 450 -0.14 13.61 18.47
C SER A 450 1.38 13.56 18.26
N TRP A 451 2.02 12.46 18.67
CA TRP A 451 3.45 12.24 18.51
C TRP A 451 3.83 11.51 17.22
N CYS A 452 3.23 10.34 16.91
CA CYS A 452 3.61 9.55 15.73
C CYS A 452 2.62 9.65 14.55
N GLY A 453 1.50 10.36 14.71
CA GLY A 453 0.46 10.53 13.68
C GLY A 453 -0.37 9.29 13.37
N ASN A 454 0.01 8.13 13.92
CA ASN A 454 -0.67 6.86 13.67
C ASN A 454 -2.11 6.90 14.24
N PRO A 455 -3.11 6.49 13.44
CA PRO A 455 -4.45 6.26 13.94
C PRO A 455 -4.43 5.10 14.94
N SER A 456 -5.17 5.24 16.04
CA SER A 456 -5.28 4.19 17.05
C SER A 456 -6.68 4.16 17.64
N ALA A 457 -7.31 2.99 17.60
CA ALA A 457 -8.60 2.75 18.26
C ALA A 457 -8.50 2.79 19.80
N LEU A 458 -7.29 2.60 20.35
CA LEU A 458 -7.05 2.66 21.80
C LEU A 458 -7.06 4.10 22.36
N LEU A 459 -6.99 5.12 21.50
CA LEU A 459 -7.02 6.51 21.94
C LEU A 459 -8.46 6.93 22.26
N LYS A 460 -8.90 6.68 23.50
CA LYS A 460 -10.12 7.27 24.03
C LYS A 460 -9.90 8.74 24.39
N LYS A 461 -10.86 9.60 24.07
CA LYS A 461 -10.88 11.00 24.52
C LYS A 461 -10.80 11.01 26.05
N CYS A 462 -9.71 11.54 26.62
CA CYS A 462 -9.65 11.78 28.04
C CYS A 462 -10.59 12.95 28.35
N GLU A 463 -11.69 12.71 29.06
CA GLU A 463 -12.71 13.74 29.34
C GLU A 463 -12.17 14.93 30.16
N LEU A 464 -10.96 14.81 30.70
CA LEU A 464 -10.35 15.79 31.61
C LEU A 464 -9.35 16.76 30.95
N SER A 465 -9.00 16.62 29.67
CA SER A 465 -8.12 17.59 28.99
C SER A 465 -8.63 18.03 27.61
N LEU A 466 -8.86 19.34 27.46
CA LEU A 466 -9.15 20.01 26.18
C LEU A 466 -7.96 20.00 25.19
N LEU A 467 -6.80 19.52 25.65
CA LEU A 467 -5.61 19.25 24.84
C LEU A 467 -5.35 17.75 24.88
N ALA A 468 -5.37 17.11 23.71
CA ALA A 468 -5.00 15.71 23.55
C ALA A 468 -3.49 15.54 23.76
N THR A 469 -3.07 15.55 25.03
CA THR A 469 -1.71 15.25 25.45
C THR A 469 -1.86 14.25 26.57
N LEU A 470 -1.48 12.99 26.33
CA LEU A 470 -1.15 12.08 27.42
C LEU A 470 -0.24 10.94 26.97
N CYS A 471 0.84 10.81 27.73
CA CYS A 471 1.71 9.66 27.84
C CYS A 471 0.91 8.39 28.16
N LEU A 472 1.20 7.31 27.45
CA LEU A 472 1.11 5.97 27.99
C LEU A 472 2.52 5.40 27.91
N SER A 473 3.03 4.95 29.06
CA SER A 473 4.32 4.31 29.22
C SER A 473 4.55 3.26 28.13
N CYS A 474 5.55 3.51 27.28
CA CYS A 474 6.25 2.46 26.53
C CYS A 474 7.09 1.62 27.49
#